data_AF-X1R7K7-F1
#
_entry.id   AF-X1R7K7-F1
#
_cell.length_a   1.000
_cell.length_b   1.000
_cell.length_c   1.000
_cell.angle_alpha   90.00
_cell.angle_beta   90.00
_cell.angle_gamma   90.00
#
_symmetry.space_group_name_H-M   'P 1'
#
loop_
_entity.id
_entity.type
_entity.pdbx_description
1 polymer ?
#
loop_
_entity_poly.entity_id
_entity_poly.type
_entity_poly.pdbx_seq_one_letter_code
_entity_poly.pdbx_strand_id
1 'polypeptide(L)' 'MKHKIYLIEAKEGGGWDTYDAHVVIAASMVGARRMCISGDKGQDTWLDVHRSTIKLIGITNRKKGLVLSSFNAG' A
#
# COMPACT_ATOMS: atom_id res chain seq x y z
N MET A 1 -4.72 15.53 -14.20
CA MET A 1 -4.68 14.07 -14.38
C MET A 1 -5.32 13.43 -13.16
N LYS A 2 -6.25 12.49 -13.32
CA LYS A 2 -6.87 11.78 -12.18
C LYS A 2 -5.91 10.70 -11.67
N HIS A 3 -5.64 10.68 -10.37
CA HIS A 3 -4.89 9.61 -9.71
C HIS A 3 -5.84 8.60 -9.07
N LYS A 4 -5.30 7.44 -8.72
CA LYS A 4 -6.03 6.34 -8.09
C LYS A 4 -5.63 6.25 -6.62
N ILE A 5 -6.57 5.92 -5.77
CA ILE A 5 -6.35 5.65 -4.34
C ILE A 5 -6.30 4.14 -4.17
N TYR A 6 -5.20 3.64 -3.63
CA TYR A 6 -4.98 2.23 -3.40
C TYR A 6 -4.88 1.95 -1.91
N LEU A 7 -5.53 0.87 -1.47
CA LEU A 7 -5.30 0.22 -0.19
C LEU A 7 -4.36 -0.96 -0.44
N ILE A 8 -3.27 -1.05 0.33
CA ILE A 8 -2.30 -2.15 0.27
C ILE A 8 -2.27 -2.76 1.67
N GLU A 9 -2.44 -4.08 1.77
CA GLU A 9 -2.56 -4.80 3.05
C GLU A 9 -1.59 -5.99 3.02
N ALA A 10 -0.83 -6.23 4.09
CA ALA A 10 -0.02 -7.44 4.21
C ALA A 10 -0.94 -8.66 4.37
N LYS A 11 -0.56 -9.79 3.78
CA LYS A 11 -1.27 -11.07 3.90
C LYS A 11 -0.80 -11.87 5.11
N GLU A 12 0.47 -11.71 5.47
CA GLU A 12 1.09 -12.34 6.62
C GLU A 12 1.50 -11.25 7.62
N GLY A 13 0.51 -10.82 8.41
CA GLY A 13 0.65 -9.95 9.58
C GLY A 13 -0.15 -10.61 10.71
N GLY A 14 0.53 -11.48 11.46
CA GLY A 14 -0.09 -12.31 12.49
C GLY A 14 -0.32 -11.54 13.78
N GLY A 15 -1.53 -11.02 13.97
CA GLY A 15 -2.03 -10.54 15.26
C GLY A 15 -2.69 -9.17 15.20
N TRP A 16 -3.51 -8.88 16.22
CA TRP A 16 -4.22 -7.61 16.40
C TRP A 16 -3.29 -6.37 16.43
N ASP A 17 -1.97 -6.57 16.61
CA ASP A 17 -0.97 -5.52 16.79
C ASP A 17 -0.05 -5.30 15.58
N THR A 18 -0.18 -6.05 14.49
CA THR A 18 0.65 -5.82 13.30
C THR A 18 0.08 -4.70 12.43
N TYR A 19 0.76 -3.55 12.40
CA TYR A 19 0.53 -2.47 11.44
C TYR A 19 0.78 -2.97 10.01
N ASP A 20 -0.30 -3.26 9.30
CA ASP A 20 -0.28 -4.11 8.11
C ASP A 20 -0.85 -3.44 6.85
N ALA A 21 -1.19 -2.15 6.89
CA ALA A 21 -1.77 -1.48 5.73
C ALA A 21 -1.19 -0.09 5.40
N HIS A 22 -1.36 0.28 4.12
CA HIS A 22 -1.07 1.60 3.56
C HIS A 22 -2.21 2.09 2.65
N VAL A 23 -2.48 3.40 2.69
CA VAL A 23 -3.33 4.08 1.70
C VAL A 23 -2.47 5.01 0.86
N VAL A 24 -2.47 4.81 -0.46
CA VAL A 24 -1.57 5.52 -1.39
C VAL A 24 -2.34 6.13 -2.54
N ILE A 25 -2.01 7.38 -2.90
CA ILE A 25 -2.43 8.00 -4.15
C ILE A 25 -1.33 7.81 -5.19
N ALA A 26 -1.60 7.05 -6.24
CA ALA A 26 -0.65 6.76 -7.31
C ALA A 26 -1.31 6.67 -8.69
N ALA A 27 -0.50 6.67 -9.75
CA ALA A 27 -0.99 6.48 -11.13
C ALA A 27 -1.31 4.99 -11.43
N SER A 28 -0.64 4.07 -10.74
CA SER A 28 -0.75 2.63 -10.96
C SER A 28 -0.48 1.84 -9.68
N MET A 29 -0.90 0.55 -9.67
CA MET A 29 -0.62 -0.38 -8.57
C MET A 29 0.88 -0.57 -8.33
N VAL A 30 1.67 -0.69 -9.39
CA VAL A 30 3.14 -0.79 -9.30
C VAL A 30 3.73 0.47 -8.67
N GLY A 31 3.24 1.65 -9.06
CA GLY A 31 3.65 2.92 -8.45
C GLY A 31 3.30 2.98 -6.96
N ALA A 32 2.10 2.54 -6.59
CA ALA A 32 1.67 2.51 -5.20
C ALA A 32 2.55 1.59 -4.33
N ARG A 33 2.83 0.36 -4.79
CA ARG A 33 3.71 -0.59 -4.08
C ARG A 33 5.11 -0.03 -3.86
N ARG A 34 5.69 0.61 -4.87
CA ARG A 34 7.02 1.26 -4.77
C ARG A 34 7.06 2.40 -3.75
N MET A 35 5.93 3.01 -3.42
CA MET A 35 5.85 4.08 -2.43
C MET A 35 5.78 3.57 -0.99
N CYS A 36 5.48 2.29 -0.78
CA CYS A 36 5.37 1.68 0.55
C CYS A 36 6.66 0.95 0.98
N ILE A 37 7.72 0.97 0.17
CA ILE A 37 8.98 0.28 0.47
C ILE A 37 9.50 0.75 1.83
N SER A 38 9.72 -0.22 2.71
CA SER A 38 10.15 -0.01 4.10
C SER A 38 11.45 -0.75 4.44
N GLY A 39 11.98 -1.58 3.53
CA GLY A 39 13.25 -2.30 3.71
C GLY A 39 14.02 -2.55 2.42
N ASP A 40 14.93 -3.54 2.44
CA ASP A 40 15.73 -3.92 1.27
C ASP A 40 14.85 -4.48 0.15
N LYS A 41 15.08 -3.99 -1.08
CA LYS A 41 14.23 -4.22 -2.27
C LYS A 41 13.98 -5.69 -2.63
N GLY A 42 14.75 -6.63 -2.08
CA GLY A 42 14.64 -8.07 -2.35
C GLY A 42 13.70 -8.85 -1.43
N GLN A 43 13.30 -8.29 -0.27
CA GLN A 43 12.46 -8.98 0.73
C GLN A 43 11.30 -8.12 1.24
N ASP A 44 11.00 -7.00 0.57
CA ASP A 44 9.98 -6.06 1.00
C ASP A 44 8.56 -6.62 0.78
N THR A 45 7.80 -6.74 1.87
CA THR A 45 6.42 -7.25 1.92
C THR A 45 5.49 -6.53 0.93
N TRP A 46 5.69 -5.24 0.68
CA TRP A 46 4.80 -4.41 -0.14
C TRP A 46 5.10 -4.55 -1.63
N LEU A 47 6.29 -5.00 -2.01
CA LEU A 47 6.62 -5.33 -3.38
C LEU A 47 6.15 -6.74 -3.78
N ASP A 48 6.08 -7.66 -2.82
CA ASP A 48 5.69 -9.05 -3.05
C ASP A 48 4.16 -9.24 -3.05
N VAL A 49 3.61 -9.68 -4.19
CA VAL A 49 2.18 -9.95 -4.38
C VAL A 49 1.68 -11.17 -3.61
N HIS A 50 2.58 -12.08 -3.22
CA HIS A 50 2.25 -13.22 -2.38
C HIS A 50 2.14 -12.83 -0.91
N ARG A 51 2.81 -11.74 -0.50
CA ARG A 51 2.84 -11.26 0.89
C ARG A 51 2.00 -10.01 1.14
N SER A 52 1.46 -9.35 0.11
CA SER A 52 0.51 -8.24 0.27
C SER A 52 -0.54 -8.16 -0.86
N THR A 53 -1.75 -7.73 -0.50
CA THR A 53 -2.83 -7.41 -1.44
C THR A 53 -2.77 -5.95 -1.86
N ILE A 54 -3.45 -5.61 -2.96
CA ILE A 54 -3.66 -4.22 -3.38
C ILE A 54 -5.06 -4.08 -3.98
N LYS A 55 -5.83 -3.10 -3.51
CA LYS A 55 -7.19 -2.81 -3.96
C LYS A 55 -7.30 -1.36 -4.41
N LEU A 56 -7.99 -1.12 -5.53
CA LEU A 56 -8.38 0.23 -5.93
C LEU A 56 -9.61 0.63 -5.11
N ILE A 57 -9.49 1.67 -4.28
CA ILE A 57 -10.58 2.14 -3.41
C ILE A 57 -11.15 3.50 -3.82
N GLY A 58 -10.56 4.17 -4.80
CA GLY A 58 -11.09 5.43 -5.29
C GLY A 58 -10.26 6.12 -6.38
N ILE A 59 -10.77 7.27 -6.83
CA ILE A 59 -10.13 8.14 -7.82
C ILE A 59 -10.13 9.56 -7.27
N THR A 60 -9.04 10.30 -7.45
CA THR A 60 -8.88 11.65 -6.90
C THR A 60 -8.12 12.59 -7.83
N ASN A 61 -8.36 13.88 -7.67
CA ASN A 61 -7.57 14.95 -8.32
C ASN A 61 -6.40 15.42 -7.44
N ARG A 62 -6.24 14.86 -6.23
CA ARG A 62 -5.12 15.18 -5.33
C ARG A 62 -3.79 14.69 -5.91
N LYS A 63 -2.68 15.29 -5.46
CA LYS A 63 -1.31 14.90 -5.85
C LYS A 63 -1.01 13.47 -5.37
N LYS A 64 -0.09 12.79 -6.06
CA LYS A 64 0.44 11.49 -5.63
C LYS A 64 1.07 11.60 -4.23
N GLY A 65 0.94 10.57 -3.40
CA GLY A 65 1.45 10.58 -2.04
C GLY A 65 1.00 9.39 -1.21
N LEU A 66 1.75 9.10 -0.14
CA LEU A 66 1.31 8.22 0.94
C LEU A 66 0.31 9.01 1.79
N VAL A 67 -0.91 8.49 1.94
CA VAL A 67 -2.00 9.14 2.69
C VAL A 67 -2.00 8.66 4.13
N LEU A 68 -1.92 7.34 4.31
CA LEU A 68 -1.81 6.66 5.60
C LEU A 68 -0.76 5.56 5.46
N SER A 69 0.08 5.41 6.48
CA SER A 69 1.15 4.43 6.55
C SER A 69 1.03 3.65 7.84
N SER A 70 1.31 2.35 7.80
CA SER A 70 1.47 1.52 9.00
C SER A 70 0.28 1.68 9.94
N PHE A 71 -0.92 1.39 9.46
CA PHE A 71 -2.15 1.37 10.25
C PHE A 71 -2.74 -0.05 10.25
N ASN A 72 -3.59 -0.35 11.24
CA ASN A 72 -4.39 -1.59 11.28
C ASN A 72 -5.72 -1.33 10.56
N ALA A 73 -6.03 -2.14 9.54
CA ALA A 73 -7.21 -1.95 8.70
C ALA A 73 -8.50 -2.61 9.22
N GLY A 74 -8.43 -3.42 10.30
CA GLY A 74 -9.58 -4.06 10.94
C GLY A 74 -10.02 -5.38 10.30
#